data_AF-A0A5F9D8N6-F1
#
_entry.id   AF-A0A5F9D8N6-F1
#
_cell.length_a   1.000
_cell.length_b   1.000
_cell.length_c   1.000
_cell.angle_alpha   90.00
_cell.angle_beta   90.00
_cell.angle_gamma   90.00
#
_symmetry.space_group_name_H-M   'P 1'
#
loop_
_entity.id
_entity.type
_entity.pdbx_description
1 polymer ?
#
loop_
_entity_poly.entity_id
_entity_poly.type
_entity_poly.pdbx_seq_one_letter_code
_entity_poly.pdbx_strand_id
1 'polypeptide(L)'
;LGLHIFKGKFLSFFLSFCLSTGRVDSERERERERSSFAVGSPSNGRRGRRTALIRRQEPGASPGLPWGAGPKDLGHPPLHSRATAESWPGRGATRTESGAPTGTRTRCAGAARQRISLVSHGAGLPGPLVRQCCSKASFLLPSFSRLPPIVRGGAIDRYWPTADGRLVEYDIDEVVYDEDSPYQNIKILHSKQFGNILILSGDVNLAESDLAYTRAIMGSGKEDYTGKDVLILGGGDGGILCEIVKLKPKMVTMVEIDQMVIDGCKKYMRKTCGDVLDNLNGDCYQVLIEDCIPVLKRYAKEGREFDYVINDLTAVPISTSPEEDSTWEFLRLILDLSMKVLKQDGKYFTQGNCVNLTEALSLYEEQLGRLYCPVEFSKETVCVPSYLELWVFYTVWKKAKP
;
A
#
# COMPACT_ATOMS: atom_id res chain seq x y z
N LEU A 1 -41.02 26.84 5.53
CA LEU A 1 -40.58 25.58 6.16
C LEU A 1 -39.75 24.80 5.13
N GLY A 2 -38.44 24.99 5.11
CA GLY A 2 -37.60 24.41 4.05
C GLY A 2 -36.18 24.91 4.12
N LEU A 3 -35.57 24.84 5.29
CA LEU A 3 -34.17 25.22 5.49
C LEU A 3 -33.64 24.63 6.81
N HIS A 4 -33.83 23.33 7.05
CA HIS A 4 -33.27 22.69 8.24
C HIS A 4 -32.92 21.18 8.12
N ILE A 5 -33.06 20.56 6.95
CA ILE A 5 -32.82 19.11 6.79
C ILE A 5 -31.42 18.79 6.19
N PHE A 6 -30.65 19.78 5.73
CA PHE A 6 -29.35 19.54 5.10
C PHE A 6 -28.12 19.57 6.02
N LYS A 7 -28.27 19.95 7.30
CA LYS A 7 -27.12 20.03 8.24
C LYS A 7 -26.84 18.73 9.03
N GLY A 8 -27.75 17.75 9.00
CA GLY A 8 -27.61 16.53 9.81
C GLY A 8 -26.73 15.43 9.18
N LYS A 9 -26.58 15.38 7.86
CA LYS A 9 -25.81 14.33 7.16
C LYS A 9 -24.32 14.65 6.99
N PHE A 10 -23.95 15.93 7.02
CA PHE A 10 -22.55 16.37 6.89
C PHE A 10 -21.74 16.14 8.18
N LEU A 11 -22.40 16.18 9.35
CA LEU A 11 -21.73 16.06 10.64
C LEU A 11 -21.36 14.60 10.99
N SER A 12 -22.10 13.62 10.46
CA SER A 12 -21.81 12.19 10.70
C SER A 12 -20.59 11.70 9.92
N PHE A 13 -20.30 12.28 8.75
CA PHE A 13 -19.13 11.95 7.93
C PHE A 13 -17.85 12.54 8.56
N PHE A 14 -17.94 13.77 9.08
CA PHE A 14 -16.82 14.45 9.74
C PHE A 14 -16.44 13.80 11.08
N LEU A 15 -17.42 13.34 11.87
CA LEU A 15 -17.13 12.69 13.16
C LEU A 15 -16.53 11.29 13.01
N SER A 16 -16.93 10.51 11.99
CA SER A 16 -16.35 9.19 11.75
C SER A 16 -14.91 9.29 11.22
N PHE A 17 -14.59 10.35 10.47
CA PHE A 17 -13.26 10.60 9.92
C PHE A 17 -12.28 11.19 10.96
N CYS A 18 -12.74 12.10 11.83
CA CYS A 18 -11.92 12.65 12.92
C CYS A 18 -11.67 11.66 14.08
N LEU A 19 -12.42 10.56 14.19
CA LEU A 19 -12.17 9.51 15.19
C LEU A 19 -11.21 8.42 14.70
N SER A 20 -10.97 8.33 13.38
CA SER A 20 -10.03 7.38 12.77
C SER A 20 -8.64 7.99 12.52
N THR A 21 -8.55 9.32 12.46
CA THR A 21 -7.27 10.04 12.49
C THR A 21 -7.07 10.55 13.90
N GLY A 22 -6.02 10.13 14.61
CA GLY A 22 -5.76 10.46 16.02
C GLY A 22 -5.51 11.94 16.34
N ARG A 23 -6.32 12.87 15.82
CA ARG A 23 -6.33 14.30 16.18
C ARG A 23 -7.27 14.58 17.34
N VAL A 24 -7.02 13.94 18.48
CA VAL A 24 -7.53 14.40 19.78
C VAL A 24 -6.39 14.30 20.77
N ASP A 25 -5.35 15.15 20.64
CA ASP A 25 -4.44 15.43 21.76
C ASP A 25 -3.55 16.69 21.60
N SER A 26 -3.59 17.42 20.48
CA SER A 26 -2.70 18.60 20.31
C SER A 26 -3.20 19.92 20.93
N GLU A 27 -4.40 19.96 21.52
CA GLU A 27 -4.93 21.16 22.20
C GLU A 27 -4.65 21.16 23.71
N ARG A 28 -4.48 19.99 24.34
CA ARG A 28 -4.19 19.90 25.78
C ARG A 28 -2.73 20.14 26.15
N GLU A 29 -1.79 19.92 25.23
CA GLU A 29 -0.36 20.18 25.47
C GLU A 29 0.01 21.66 25.28
N ARG A 30 -0.69 22.40 24.40
CA ARG A 30 -0.45 23.84 24.21
C ARG A 30 -0.89 24.71 25.39
N GLU A 31 -1.80 24.23 26.23
CA GLU A 31 -2.22 24.93 27.45
C GLU A 31 -1.26 24.72 28.63
N ARG A 32 -0.44 23.65 28.63
CA ARG A 32 0.58 23.44 29.68
C ARG A 32 1.81 24.33 29.48
N GLU A 33 2.22 24.59 28.25
CA GLU A 33 3.40 25.42 27.96
C GLU A 33 3.15 26.93 28.09
N ARG A 34 1.89 27.38 28.06
CA ARG A 34 1.53 28.81 28.27
C ARG A 34 1.45 29.25 29.74
N SER A 35 1.68 28.34 30.69
CA SER A 35 1.62 28.64 32.13
C SER A 35 2.99 28.88 32.78
N SER A 36 4.07 28.84 32.00
CA SER A 36 5.43 29.13 32.47
C SER A 36 5.97 30.35 31.73
N PHE A 37 6.53 31.32 32.46
CA PHE A 37 7.04 32.63 32.00
C PHE A 37 6.04 33.79 31.98
N ALA A 38 5.78 34.31 33.18
CA ALA A 38 5.36 35.69 33.37
C ALA A 38 6.19 36.34 34.50
N VAL A 39 7.34 36.96 34.18
CA VAL A 39 7.92 38.08 34.97
C VAL A 39 8.78 38.96 34.05
N GLY A 40 8.47 40.26 33.97
CA GLY A 40 9.48 41.31 33.75
C GLY A 40 9.47 42.07 32.42
N SER A 41 8.72 43.17 32.34
CA SER A 41 9.10 44.40 31.58
C SER A 41 10.35 45.05 32.24
N PRO A 42 11.12 46.01 31.63
CA PRO A 42 10.69 47.00 30.64
C PRO A 42 11.72 47.54 29.58
N SER A 43 11.16 48.31 28.64
CA SER A 43 11.60 49.60 28.05
C SER A 43 12.93 49.82 27.28
N ASN A 44 12.75 50.63 26.21
CA ASN A 44 13.65 51.62 25.58
C ASN A 44 14.86 51.17 24.76
N GLY A 45 14.99 51.75 23.55
CA GLY A 45 16.28 51.80 22.86
C GLY A 45 16.26 52.18 21.39
N ARG A 46 16.47 53.46 21.10
CA ARG A 46 16.56 54.10 19.78
C ARG A 46 17.74 53.64 18.90
N ARG A 47 17.50 53.82 17.58
CA ARG A 47 18.41 54.34 16.51
C ARG A 47 19.56 53.47 15.98
N GLY A 48 19.65 53.43 14.64
CA GLY A 48 20.93 53.35 13.95
C GLY A 48 20.86 52.89 12.49
N ARG A 49 20.60 53.83 11.55
CA ARG A 49 20.85 53.63 10.11
C ARG A 49 22.35 53.35 9.87
N ARG A 50 22.68 52.50 8.89
CA ARG A 50 23.49 52.88 7.72
C ARG A 50 23.53 51.79 6.64
N THR A 51 23.18 52.23 5.44
CA THR A 51 23.34 51.64 4.11
C THR A 51 24.79 51.66 3.63
N ALA A 52 25.16 50.66 2.82
CA ALA A 52 26.00 50.70 1.60
C ALA A 52 26.66 49.32 1.39
N LEU A 53 27.05 48.83 0.21
CA LEU A 53 26.71 48.98 -1.21
C LEU A 53 27.69 48.01 -1.92
N ILE A 54 27.17 47.04 -2.68
CA ILE A 54 27.68 46.53 -3.99
C ILE A 54 29.16 46.03 -4.11
N ARG A 55 29.35 44.75 -4.52
CA ARG A 55 29.80 44.38 -5.89
C ARG A 55 29.80 42.86 -6.14
N ARG A 56 29.24 42.48 -7.29
CA ARG A 56 29.35 41.18 -7.99
C ARG A 56 30.71 41.05 -8.70
N GLN A 57 31.18 39.81 -8.90
CA GLN A 57 32.00 39.40 -10.05
C GLN A 57 31.93 37.87 -10.27
N GLU A 58 31.71 37.48 -11.53
CA GLU A 58 31.98 36.17 -12.18
C GLU A 58 32.79 36.47 -13.47
N PRO A 59 33.18 35.51 -14.33
CA PRO A 59 33.93 34.25 -14.16
C PRO A 59 35.16 34.17 -15.11
N GLY A 60 35.96 33.09 -15.08
CA GLY A 60 37.05 32.90 -16.07
C GLY A 60 37.80 31.55 -16.08
N ALA A 61 37.53 30.76 -17.14
CA ALA A 61 38.33 29.85 -17.99
C ALA A 61 39.62 29.09 -17.55
N SER A 62 39.73 27.86 -18.09
CA SER A 62 40.85 26.87 -18.13
C SER A 62 42.15 27.34 -18.83
N PRO A 63 43.27 26.59 -18.75
CA PRO A 63 43.59 25.56 -19.78
C PRO A 63 44.48 24.34 -19.35
N GLY A 64 44.44 23.24 -20.15
CA GLY A 64 45.63 22.49 -20.61
C GLY A 64 46.08 21.16 -19.96
N LEU A 65 45.93 20.04 -20.71
CA LEU A 65 46.63 18.73 -20.64
C LEU A 65 48.04 18.81 -21.32
N PRO A 66 49.02 17.90 -21.09
CA PRO A 66 49.17 16.67 -21.95
C PRO A 66 49.87 15.39 -21.37
N TRP A 67 49.40 14.20 -21.83
CA TRP A 67 50.09 12.92 -22.22
C TRP A 67 50.77 12.03 -21.13
N GLY A 68 50.76 10.68 -21.15
CA GLY A 68 50.25 9.69 -22.12
C GLY A 68 50.49 8.20 -21.74
N ALA A 69 50.10 7.32 -22.68
CA ALA A 69 50.54 5.93 -23.00
C ALA A 69 50.21 4.71 -22.10
N GLY A 70 49.39 3.77 -22.64
CA GLY A 70 49.52 2.31 -22.43
C GLY A 70 50.45 1.69 -23.51
N PRO A 71 50.39 0.38 -23.89
CA PRO A 71 49.51 -0.72 -23.43
C PRO A 71 50.20 -2.13 -23.29
N LYS A 72 49.41 -3.17 -22.93
CA LYS A 72 49.35 -4.56 -23.49
C LYS A 72 49.55 -5.79 -22.56
N ASP A 73 48.84 -6.85 -23.00
CA ASP A 73 48.96 -8.32 -22.80
C ASP A 73 48.20 -8.93 -21.60
N LEU A 74 47.21 -9.84 -21.73
CA LEU A 74 46.88 -11.05 -22.55
C LEU A 74 46.89 -12.28 -21.62
N GLY A 75 45.75 -13.00 -21.52
CA GLY A 75 45.70 -14.34 -20.91
C GLY A 75 44.33 -14.84 -20.41
N HIS A 76 43.59 -15.55 -21.25
CA HIS A 76 42.70 -16.69 -20.89
C HIS A 76 43.48 -18.02 -21.10
N PRO A 77 42.98 -19.27 -20.91
CA PRO A 77 41.71 -19.86 -20.40
C PRO A 77 42.00 -21.01 -19.34
N PRO A 78 41.21 -22.10 -19.08
CA PRO A 78 39.91 -22.54 -19.61
C PRO A 78 38.85 -23.10 -18.62
N LEU A 79 37.67 -23.33 -19.23
CA LEU A 79 36.51 -24.12 -18.81
C LEU A 79 36.83 -25.58 -18.44
N HIS A 80 36.08 -26.13 -17.48
CA HIS A 80 35.62 -27.52 -17.52
C HIS A 80 34.17 -27.66 -17.06
N SER A 81 33.45 -28.47 -17.82
CA SER A 81 32.06 -28.88 -17.73
C SER A 81 31.82 -29.99 -16.69
N ARG A 82 30.60 -30.05 -16.13
CA ARG A 82 29.77 -31.28 -16.13
C ARG A 82 28.39 -31.04 -15.51
N ALA A 83 27.37 -31.31 -16.31
CA ALA A 83 26.07 -31.74 -15.86
C ALA A 83 26.13 -33.25 -15.53
N THR A 84 25.35 -33.69 -14.53
CA THR A 84 24.70 -35.01 -14.54
C THR A 84 23.41 -34.93 -13.72
N ALA A 85 22.33 -35.38 -14.36
CA ALA A 85 21.03 -35.68 -13.79
C ALA A 85 21.05 -37.03 -13.03
N GLU A 86 19.85 -37.46 -12.62
CA GLU A 86 19.44 -38.77 -12.08
C GLU A 86 19.54 -38.92 -10.55
N SER A 87 18.63 -39.56 -9.84
CA SER A 87 17.26 -40.05 -10.06
C SER A 87 16.76 -40.56 -8.70
N TRP A 88 15.46 -40.41 -8.41
CA TRP A 88 14.73 -41.22 -7.41
C TRP A 88 14.56 -42.64 -7.99
N PRO A 89 14.52 -43.74 -7.20
CA PRO A 89 13.40 -44.08 -6.30
C PRO A 89 13.88 -44.83 -5.02
N GLY A 90 13.10 -45.22 -4.01
CA GLY A 90 11.68 -45.31 -3.74
C GLY A 90 11.50 -46.26 -2.52
N ARG A 91 10.38 -46.07 -1.81
CA ARG A 91 9.62 -47.02 -0.96
C ARG A 91 10.34 -48.18 -0.24
N GLY A 92 10.05 -48.31 1.05
CA GLY A 92 10.15 -49.59 1.75
C GLY A 92 9.72 -49.51 3.21
N ALA A 93 8.41 -49.66 3.45
CA ALA A 93 7.86 -49.89 4.79
C ALA A 93 7.99 -51.37 5.16
N THR A 94 8.47 -51.68 6.37
CA THR A 94 8.10 -52.90 7.09
C THR A 94 8.24 -52.71 8.61
N ARG A 95 7.16 -53.04 9.32
CA ARG A 95 7.01 -53.23 10.76
C ARG A 95 7.75 -54.49 11.26
N THR A 96 8.13 -54.48 12.54
CA THR A 96 7.80 -55.48 13.60
C THR A 96 8.45 -54.98 14.92
N GLU A 97 7.67 -54.61 15.95
CA GLU A 97 7.41 -55.36 17.21
C GLU A 97 8.69 -55.73 17.98
N SER A 98 8.90 -55.50 19.29
CA SER A 98 8.02 -55.48 20.46
C SER A 98 8.83 -55.02 21.71
N GLY A 99 8.16 -54.66 22.81
CA GLY A 99 8.77 -54.64 24.16
C GLY A 99 8.41 -53.46 25.06
N ALA A 100 7.31 -53.56 25.83
CA ALA A 100 7.01 -52.71 26.99
C ALA A 100 7.59 -53.33 28.28
N PRO A 101 7.66 -52.56 29.40
CA PRO A 101 6.69 -52.85 30.47
C PRO A 101 6.14 -51.63 31.26
N THR A 102 4.83 -51.68 31.47
CA THR A 102 3.99 -51.36 32.65
C THR A 102 4.27 -50.17 33.59
N GLY A 103 3.23 -49.35 33.81
CA GLY A 103 3.08 -48.46 34.96
C GLY A 103 1.77 -47.65 35.02
N THR A 104 0.69 -48.29 35.48
CA THR A 104 -0.53 -47.76 36.16
C THR A 104 -1.44 -46.67 35.55
N ARG A 105 -2.74 -47.00 35.56
CA ARG A 105 -3.93 -46.31 35.04
C ARG A 105 -4.45 -45.19 35.97
N THR A 106 -5.04 -44.15 35.35
CA THR A 106 -6.39 -43.67 35.72
C THR A 106 -7.08 -43.11 34.47
N ARG A 107 -8.18 -43.72 34.03
CA ARG A 107 -9.08 -43.20 32.97
C ARG A 107 -10.44 -42.93 33.61
N CYS A 108 -10.93 -41.70 33.48
CA CYS A 108 -12.34 -41.37 33.64
C CYS A 108 -13.13 -41.78 32.39
N ALA A 109 -14.30 -42.36 32.60
CA ALA A 109 -15.20 -42.89 31.60
C ALA A 109 -16.23 -41.84 31.13
N GLY A 110 -16.77 -42.06 29.92
CA GLY A 110 -18.19 -41.82 29.64
C GLY A 110 -18.52 -40.78 28.59
N ALA A 111 -18.73 -41.22 27.34
CA ALA A 111 -19.91 -40.89 26.53
C ALA A 111 -19.83 -41.64 25.19
N ALA A 112 -20.31 -42.89 25.17
CA ALA A 112 -20.53 -43.64 23.94
C ALA A 112 -21.81 -43.14 23.25
N ARG A 113 -21.71 -42.75 21.97
CA ARG A 113 -22.85 -42.48 21.10
C ARG A 113 -23.56 -43.79 20.77
N GLN A 114 -24.73 -44.03 21.34
CA GLN A 114 -25.61 -45.12 20.91
C GLN A 114 -26.34 -44.74 19.62
N ARG A 115 -26.18 -45.58 18.58
CA ARG A 115 -27.09 -45.66 17.43
C ARG A 115 -28.40 -46.29 17.90
N ILE A 116 -29.51 -45.59 17.76
CA ILE A 116 -30.85 -46.18 17.92
C ILE A 116 -31.34 -46.56 16.52
N SER A 117 -31.29 -47.85 16.22
CA SER A 117 -32.04 -48.48 15.13
C SER A 117 -33.42 -48.85 15.66
N LEU A 118 -34.49 -48.22 15.13
CA LEU A 118 -35.85 -48.62 15.42
C LEU A 118 -36.15 -49.99 14.79
N VAL A 119 -36.47 -50.97 15.63
CA VAL A 119 -37.16 -52.20 15.23
C VAL A 119 -38.62 -52.06 15.64
N SER A 120 -39.51 -52.13 14.65
CA SER A 120 -40.95 -52.14 14.81
C SER A 120 -41.45 -53.50 15.30
N HIS A 121 -42.26 -53.53 16.35
CA HIS A 121 -43.21 -54.61 16.65
C HIS A 121 -44.55 -53.98 17.03
N GLY A 122 -45.63 -54.44 16.40
CA GLY A 122 -46.99 -53.99 16.65
C GLY A 122 -47.71 -54.82 17.70
N ALA A 123 -48.65 -54.19 18.40
CA ALA A 123 -49.86 -54.79 18.96
C ALA A 123 -50.85 -53.65 19.27
N GLY A 124 -52.10 -53.81 18.85
CA GLY A 124 -53.12 -52.76 18.85
C GLY A 124 -53.84 -52.55 20.19
N LEU A 125 -54.59 -51.44 20.26
CA LEU A 125 -55.97 -51.27 20.75
C LEU A 125 -56.35 -49.76 20.69
N PRO A 126 -57.63 -49.38 20.49
CA PRO A 126 -58.01 -47.99 20.21
C PRO A 126 -58.45 -47.22 21.47
N GLY A 127 -58.03 -45.95 21.60
CA GLY A 127 -58.44 -45.01 22.66
C GLY A 127 -58.12 -43.55 22.26
N PRO A 128 -58.85 -42.55 22.78
CA PRO A 128 -59.14 -41.31 22.07
C PRO A 128 -57.95 -40.34 22.00
N LEU A 129 -57.93 -39.60 20.88
CA LEU A 129 -57.01 -38.52 20.50
C LEU A 129 -56.71 -37.52 21.63
N VAL A 130 -55.62 -37.75 22.35
CA VAL A 130 -54.87 -36.67 22.99
C VAL A 130 -53.91 -36.13 21.93
N ARG A 131 -54.32 -35.07 21.22
CA ARG A 131 -53.39 -34.25 20.44
C ARG A 131 -52.44 -33.57 21.42
N GLN A 132 -51.36 -34.25 21.76
CA GLN A 132 -50.24 -33.64 22.44
C GLN A 132 -49.62 -32.66 21.46
N CYS A 133 -49.87 -31.36 21.67
CA CYS A 133 -49.09 -30.29 21.07
C CYS A 133 -47.62 -30.51 21.46
N CYS A 134 -46.89 -31.28 20.67
CA CYS A 134 -45.45 -31.15 20.58
C CYS A 134 -45.19 -29.82 19.87
N SER A 135 -45.31 -28.72 20.62
CA SER A 135 -44.57 -27.52 20.27
C SER A 135 -43.10 -27.96 20.29
N LYS A 136 -42.51 -28.07 19.10
CA LYS A 136 -41.06 -28.10 18.95
C LYS A 136 -40.57 -26.78 19.54
N ALA A 137 -40.31 -26.76 20.83
CA ALA A 137 -39.44 -25.77 21.42
C ALA A 137 -38.08 -26.02 20.79
N SER A 138 -37.81 -25.33 19.69
CA SER A 138 -36.44 -25.13 19.23
C SER A 138 -35.72 -24.45 20.37
N PHE A 139 -35.02 -25.24 21.19
CA PHE A 139 -34.04 -24.72 22.13
C PHE A 139 -32.98 -24.02 21.29
N LEU A 140 -33.12 -22.70 21.14
CA LEU A 140 -32.05 -21.84 20.68
C LEU A 140 -30.97 -21.94 21.76
N LEU A 141 -29.96 -22.79 21.52
CA LEU A 141 -28.75 -22.75 22.32
C LEU A 141 -28.20 -21.32 22.22
N PRO A 142 -27.94 -20.63 23.34
CA PRO A 142 -27.36 -19.30 23.28
C PRO A 142 -26.04 -19.35 22.51
N SER A 143 -25.91 -18.51 21.48
CA SER A 143 -24.69 -18.37 20.72
C SER A 143 -23.62 -17.70 21.60
N PHE A 144 -22.69 -18.48 22.13
CA PHE A 144 -21.51 -17.93 22.79
C PHE A 144 -20.46 -17.60 21.72
N SER A 145 -20.12 -16.32 21.60
CA SER A 145 -18.95 -15.87 20.84
C SER A 145 -17.88 -15.39 21.81
N ARG A 146 -16.65 -15.88 21.64
CA ARG A 146 -15.49 -15.41 22.39
C ARG A 146 -14.45 -14.95 21.38
N LEU A 147 -14.42 -13.64 21.16
CA LEU A 147 -13.42 -13.01 20.28
C LEU A 147 -12.04 -12.99 20.96
N PRO A 148 -10.95 -12.89 20.18
CA PRO A 148 -9.62 -12.61 20.74
C PRO A 148 -9.64 -11.34 21.62
N PRO A 149 -8.89 -11.33 22.74
CA PRO A 149 -8.74 -10.12 23.55
C PRO A 149 -8.05 -9.00 22.76
N ILE A 150 -8.57 -7.77 22.87
CA ILE A 150 -7.97 -6.58 22.25
C ILE A 150 -6.95 -5.96 23.21
N VAL A 151 -5.72 -5.76 22.74
CA VAL A 151 -4.68 -5.01 23.46
C VAL A 151 -4.89 -3.52 23.20
N ARG A 152 -4.95 -2.70 24.26
CA ARG A 152 -5.15 -1.25 24.15
C ARG A 152 -3.92 -0.52 24.68
N GLY A 153 -3.42 0.46 23.91
CA GLY A 153 -2.22 1.21 24.28
C GLY A 153 -0.95 0.34 24.35
N GLY A 154 -0.90 -0.73 23.55
CA GLY A 154 0.29 -1.57 23.42
C GLY A 154 1.39 -0.82 22.66
N ALA A 155 2.64 -1.17 22.94
CA ALA A 155 3.79 -0.61 22.21
C ALA A 155 3.83 -1.04 20.73
N ILE A 156 3.20 -2.17 20.40
CA ILE A 156 3.04 -2.67 19.03
C ILE A 156 1.57 -2.58 18.69
N ASP A 157 1.23 -1.71 17.75
CA ASP A 157 -0.14 -1.61 17.24
C ASP A 157 -0.40 -2.67 16.16
N ARG A 158 -1.42 -3.49 16.39
CA ARG A 158 -1.83 -4.59 15.51
C ARG A 158 -3.14 -4.29 14.79
N TYR A 159 -3.79 -3.16 15.09
CA TYR A 159 -5.14 -2.87 14.67
C TYR A 159 -5.13 -1.77 13.60
N TRP A 160 -5.11 -2.17 12.34
CA TRP A 160 -5.11 -1.27 11.18
C TRP A 160 -6.42 -1.46 10.41
N PRO A 161 -7.47 -0.66 10.69
CA PRO A 161 -8.77 -0.82 10.05
C PRO A 161 -8.68 -0.74 8.53
N THR A 162 -9.56 -1.47 7.85
CA THR A 162 -9.66 -1.47 6.39
C THR A 162 -10.23 -0.16 5.87
N ALA A 163 -10.10 0.10 4.57
CA ALA A 163 -10.63 1.31 3.93
C ALA A 163 -12.16 1.45 4.10
N ASP A 164 -12.89 0.33 4.15
CA ASP A 164 -14.33 0.29 4.46
C ASP A 164 -14.66 0.30 5.97
N GLY A 165 -13.69 0.55 6.83
CA GLY A 165 -13.85 0.79 8.26
C GLY A 165 -14.04 -0.46 9.12
N ARG A 166 -13.65 -1.65 8.64
CA ARG A 166 -13.72 -2.88 9.45
C ARG A 166 -12.51 -2.97 10.36
N LEU A 167 -12.75 -3.36 11.62
CA LEU A 167 -11.68 -3.69 12.56
C LEU A 167 -11.04 -5.03 12.16
N VAL A 168 -9.75 -4.99 11.89
CA VAL A 168 -8.92 -6.17 11.62
C VAL A 168 -7.69 -6.15 12.51
N GLU A 169 -7.21 -7.33 12.90
CA GLU A 169 -5.97 -7.49 13.65
C GLU A 169 -4.94 -8.19 12.76
N TYR A 170 -3.77 -7.58 12.61
CA TYR A 170 -2.62 -8.15 11.92
C TYR A 170 -1.74 -8.92 12.89
N ASP A 171 -0.96 -9.87 12.37
CA ASP A 171 0.01 -10.66 13.10
C ASP A 171 1.35 -9.95 13.32
N ILE A 172 1.33 -8.65 13.66
CA ILE A 172 2.52 -7.81 13.87
C ILE A 172 3.28 -8.19 15.15
N ASP A 173 4.56 -8.47 15.03
CA ASP A 173 5.43 -8.80 16.16
C ASP A 173 6.62 -7.84 16.35
N GLU A 174 6.84 -6.89 15.43
CA GLU A 174 7.90 -5.89 15.56
C GLU A 174 7.51 -4.56 14.89
N VAL A 175 7.88 -3.44 15.54
CA VAL A 175 7.93 -2.11 14.91
C VAL A 175 9.34 -1.90 14.37
N VAL A 176 9.51 -2.03 13.05
CA VAL A 176 10.83 -1.98 12.38
C VAL A 176 11.26 -0.53 12.14
N TYR A 177 10.29 0.33 11.85
CA TYR A 177 10.49 1.76 11.60
C TYR A 177 9.20 2.52 11.95
N ASP A 178 9.34 3.69 12.58
CA ASP A 178 8.22 4.59 12.87
C ASP A 178 8.77 6.01 13.04
N GLU A 179 8.68 6.81 11.98
CA GLU A 179 9.23 8.17 11.95
C GLU A 179 8.28 9.10 11.20
N ASP A 180 8.31 10.38 11.56
CA ASP A 180 7.59 11.43 10.84
C ASP A 180 8.54 12.10 9.84
N SER A 181 8.16 12.10 8.56
CA SER A 181 8.79 12.94 7.54
C SER A 181 8.15 14.33 7.49
N PRO A 182 8.71 15.28 6.71
CA PRO A 182 8.03 16.54 6.45
C PRO A 182 6.64 16.41 5.80
N TYR A 183 6.30 15.23 5.27
CA TYR A 183 5.09 14.98 4.50
C TYR A 183 4.09 14.09 5.23
N GLN A 184 4.54 13.05 5.95
CA GLN A 184 3.69 12.00 6.49
C GLN A 184 4.35 11.18 7.60
N ASN A 185 3.55 10.49 8.41
CA ASN A 185 4.05 9.43 9.29
C ASN A 185 4.34 8.18 8.46
N ILE A 186 5.50 7.56 8.69
CA ILE A 186 5.98 6.38 7.96
C ILE A 186 6.23 5.27 8.98
N LYS A 187 5.48 4.17 8.87
CA LYS A 187 5.74 2.96 9.65
C LYS A 187 6.12 1.81 8.75
N ILE A 188 7.06 1.00 9.23
CA ILE A 188 7.31 -0.34 8.69
C ILE A 188 7.15 -1.31 9.85
N LEU A 189 6.19 -2.22 9.73
CA LEU A 189 5.84 -3.19 10.76
C LEU A 189 6.12 -4.60 10.25
N HIS A 190 6.74 -5.45 11.08
CA HIS A 190 6.94 -6.86 10.71
C HIS A 190 5.70 -7.68 11.00
N SER A 191 5.14 -8.32 9.96
CA SER A 191 4.12 -9.36 10.05
C SER A 191 4.76 -10.71 9.76
N LYS A 192 4.38 -11.73 10.53
CA LYS A 192 4.90 -13.09 10.34
C LYS A 192 4.51 -13.68 9.00
N GLN A 193 3.30 -13.42 8.52
CA GLN A 193 2.79 -13.97 7.27
C GLN A 193 3.06 -13.06 6.04
N PHE A 194 3.05 -11.73 6.22
CA PHE A 194 3.18 -10.78 5.11
C PHE A 194 4.60 -10.21 4.96
N GLY A 195 5.50 -10.46 5.92
CA GLY A 195 6.80 -9.82 5.99
C GLY A 195 6.66 -8.37 6.46
N ASN A 196 7.57 -7.51 6.02
CA ASN A 196 7.49 -6.09 6.38
C ASN A 196 6.33 -5.40 5.62
N ILE A 197 5.56 -4.58 6.33
CA ILE A 197 4.40 -3.84 5.82
C ILE A 197 4.69 -2.34 5.95
N LEU A 198 4.68 -1.63 4.83
CA LEU A 198 4.73 -0.18 4.77
C LEU A 198 3.35 0.41 5.03
N ILE A 199 3.27 1.32 6.01
CA ILE A 199 2.06 2.03 6.39
C ILE A 199 2.36 3.53 6.36
N LEU A 200 1.61 4.29 5.56
CA LEU A 200 1.78 5.74 5.42
C LEU A 200 0.55 6.48 5.95
N SER A 201 0.75 7.39 6.91
CA SER A 201 -0.35 8.12 7.57
C SER A 201 -1.48 7.23 8.11
N GLY A 202 -1.16 5.99 8.49
CA GLY A 202 -2.10 5.00 8.99
C GLY A 202 -2.85 4.18 7.93
N ASP A 203 -2.52 4.34 6.64
CA ASP A 203 -3.02 3.53 5.54
C ASP A 203 -2.01 2.45 5.16
N VAL A 204 -2.46 1.22 4.90
CA VAL A 204 -1.58 0.11 4.51
C VAL A 204 -1.29 0.24 3.01
N ASN A 205 -0.04 0.55 2.66
CA ASN A 205 0.35 0.78 1.27
C ASN A 205 0.81 -0.50 0.58
N LEU A 206 1.73 -1.25 1.21
CA LEU A 206 2.29 -2.44 0.59
C LEU A 206 3.04 -3.30 1.61
N ALA A 207 2.90 -4.62 1.53
CA ALA A 207 3.76 -5.58 2.22
C ALA A 207 4.72 -6.30 1.26
N GLU A 208 5.77 -6.91 1.81
CA GLU A 208 6.68 -7.78 1.05
C GLU A 208 5.97 -8.99 0.39
N SER A 209 4.78 -9.37 0.86
CA SER A 209 3.93 -10.40 0.24
C SER A 209 3.19 -9.96 -1.02
N ASP A 210 3.12 -8.66 -1.29
CA ASP A 210 2.09 -8.08 -2.15
C ASP A 210 2.50 -7.92 -3.61
N LEU A 211 3.21 -8.91 -4.16
CA LEU A 211 3.52 -8.95 -5.60
C LEU A 211 2.25 -8.86 -6.47
N ALA A 212 1.09 -9.28 -5.93
CA ALA A 212 -0.21 -9.11 -6.59
C ALA A 212 -0.56 -7.64 -6.86
N TYR A 213 -0.23 -6.72 -5.95
CA TYR A 213 -0.41 -5.27 -6.13
C TYR A 213 0.46 -4.78 -7.29
N THR A 214 1.77 -5.02 -7.20
CA THR A 214 2.75 -4.59 -8.23
C THR A 214 2.40 -5.17 -9.60
N ARG A 215 1.99 -6.44 -9.65
CA ARG A 215 1.55 -7.07 -10.90
C ARG A 215 0.29 -6.42 -11.48
N ALA A 216 -0.72 -6.14 -10.66
CA ALA A 216 -1.97 -5.54 -11.10
C ALA A 216 -1.77 -4.12 -11.64
N ILE A 217 -1.04 -3.29 -10.91
CA ILE A 217 -0.77 -1.90 -11.30
C ILE A 217 0.18 -1.79 -12.51
N MET A 218 0.85 -2.88 -12.90
CA MET A 218 1.62 -3.03 -14.14
C MET A 218 0.81 -3.66 -15.29
N GLY A 219 -0.51 -3.74 -15.19
CA GLY A 219 -1.37 -4.29 -16.25
C GLY A 219 -1.46 -5.81 -16.26
N SER A 220 -1.21 -6.48 -15.13
CA SER A 220 -1.46 -7.91 -14.91
C SER A 220 -0.71 -8.87 -15.86
N GLY A 221 0.41 -8.41 -16.44
CA GLY A 221 1.24 -9.17 -17.39
C GLY A 221 0.72 -9.15 -18.83
N LYS A 222 -0.19 -8.23 -19.17
CA LYS A 222 -0.70 -8.03 -20.53
C LYS A 222 0.17 -7.09 -21.37
N GLU A 223 1.06 -6.34 -20.73
CA GLU A 223 1.91 -5.33 -21.35
C GLU A 223 3.32 -5.83 -21.63
N ASP A 224 3.93 -5.33 -22.70
CA ASP A 224 5.36 -5.51 -22.98
C ASP A 224 6.10 -4.21 -22.70
N TYR A 225 6.94 -4.23 -21.67
CA TYR A 225 7.75 -3.10 -21.23
C TYR A 225 9.10 -3.00 -21.96
N THR A 226 9.46 -3.96 -22.80
CA THR A 226 10.74 -3.99 -23.51
C THR A 226 10.89 -2.75 -24.41
N GLY A 227 11.94 -1.96 -24.17
CA GLY A 227 12.22 -0.76 -24.96
C GLY A 227 11.21 0.39 -24.80
N LYS A 228 10.39 0.36 -23.74
CA LYS A 228 9.36 1.38 -23.47
C LYS A 228 9.85 2.50 -22.56
N ASP A 229 9.30 3.70 -22.74
CA ASP A 229 9.47 4.82 -21.82
C ASP A 229 8.32 4.81 -20.80
N VAL A 230 8.64 4.72 -19.50
CA VAL A 230 7.67 4.60 -18.41
C VAL A 230 7.84 5.73 -17.39
N LEU A 231 6.72 6.30 -16.94
CA LEU A 231 6.65 7.25 -15.83
C LEU A 231 5.93 6.61 -14.65
N ILE A 232 6.53 6.63 -13.46
CA ILE A 232 5.91 6.21 -12.19
C ILE A 232 5.74 7.47 -11.32
N LEU A 233 4.54 7.70 -10.81
CA LEU A 233 4.23 8.77 -9.86
C LEU A 233 4.06 8.14 -8.48
N GLY A 234 4.84 8.56 -7.48
CA GLY A 234 4.93 7.85 -6.20
C GLY A 234 5.78 6.58 -6.33
N GLY A 235 5.32 5.49 -5.72
CA GLY A 235 6.01 4.20 -5.74
C GLY A 235 7.33 4.18 -4.96
N GLY A 236 7.42 4.96 -3.88
CA GLY A 236 8.61 5.07 -3.03
C GLY A 236 9.08 3.74 -2.40
N ASP A 237 8.24 2.70 -2.39
CA ASP A 237 8.63 1.34 -2.01
C ASP A 237 9.57 0.68 -3.01
N GLY A 238 9.59 1.14 -4.27
CA GLY A 238 10.48 0.69 -5.34
C GLY A 238 10.06 -0.61 -6.03
N GLY A 239 8.94 -1.23 -5.68
CA GLY A 239 8.50 -2.51 -6.24
C GLY A 239 8.21 -2.45 -7.74
N ILE A 240 7.47 -1.44 -8.19
CA ILE A 240 7.15 -1.25 -9.61
C ILE A 240 8.43 -0.98 -10.41
N LEU A 241 9.30 -0.10 -9.91
CA LEU A 241 10.58 0.20 -10.54
C LEU A 241 11.45 -1.06 -10.68
N CYS A 242 11.60 -1.83 -9.60
CA CYS A 242 12.37 -3.07 -9.56
C CYS A 242 11.86 -4.09 -10.59
N GLU A 243 10.54 -4.29 -10.67
CA GLU A 243 9.95 -5.23 -11.63
C GLU A 243 10.09 -4.75 -13.08
N ILE A 244 9.87 -3.46 -13.37
CA ILE A 244 9.96 -2.94 -14.74
C ILE A 244 11.41 -2.96 -15.24
N VAL A 245 12.40 -2.62 -14.41
CA VAL A 245 13.83 -2.65 -14.82
C VAL A 245 14.25 -4.03 -15.31
N LYS A 246 13.75 -5.12 -14.71
CA LYS A 246 14.00 -6.50 -15.15
C LYS A 246 13.48 -6.78 -16.57
N LEU A 247 12.48 -6.03 -17.02
CA LEU A 247 11.84 -6.16 -18.34
C LEU A 247 12.51 -5.32 -19.43
N LYS A 248 13.72 -4.79 -19.19
CA LYS A 248 14.56 -4.08 -20.17
C LYS A 248 13.83 -2.91 -20.84
N PRO A 249 13.31 -1.94 -20.05
CA PRO A 249 12.70 -0.74 -20.57
C PRO A 249 13.75 0.13 -21.26
N LYS A 250 13.31 1.09 -22.07
CA LYS A 250 14.20 2.12 -22.58
C LYS A 250 14.56 3.10 -21.47
N MET A 251 13.58 3.55 -20.70
CA MET A 251 13.77 4.43 -19.55
C MET A 251 12.59 4.33 -18.59
N VAL A 252 12.85 4.18 -17.30
CA VAL A 252 11.85 4.36 -16.22
C VAL A 252 12.18 5.63 -15.46
N THR A 253 11.25 6.57 -15.40
CA THR A 253 11.37 7.74 -14.52
C THR A 253 10.38 7.57 -13.38
N MET A 254 10.89 7.42 -12.16
CA MET A 254 10.08 7.42 -10.94
C MET A 254 10.14 8.79 -10.27
N VAL A 255 9.02 9.32 -9.81
CA VAL A 255 8.93 10.63 -9.17
C VAL A 255 8.27 10.47 -7.82
N GLU A 256 9.07 10.53 -6.76
CA GLU A 256 8.66 10.34 -5.37
C GLU A 256 8.96 11.61 -4.58
N ILE A 257 8.02 12.06 -3.75
CA ILE A 257 8.15 13.30 -2.99
C ILE A 257 8.97 13.11 -1.71
N ASP A 258 8.94 11.91 -1.13
CA ASP A 258 9.42 11.64 0.22
C ASP A 258 10.68 10.75 0.24
N GLN A 259 11.83 11.40 0.42
CA GLN A 259 13.12 10.72 0.57
C GLN A 259 13.13 9.71 1.72
N MET A 260 12.39 9.95 2.81
CA MET A 260 12.37 9.04 3.96
C MET A 260 11.61 7.75 3.67
N VAL A 261 10.63 7.76 2.77
CA VAL A 261 9.97 6.54 2.28
C VAL A 261 10.97 5.68 1.51
N ILE A 262 11.73 6.29 0.59
CA ILE A 262 12.76 5.58 -0.19
C ILE A 262 13.84 4.99 0.73
N ASP A 263 14.36 5.76 1.68
CA ASP A 263 15.42 5.28 2.56
C ASP A 263 14.93 4.18 3.51
N GLY A 264 13.69 4.30 4.02
CA GLY A 264 13.03 3.26 4.81
C GLY A 264 12.84 1.97 4.01
N CYS A 265 12.27 2.05 2.81
CA CYS A 265 12.01 0.88 1.97
C CYS A 265 13.29 0.24 1.44
N LYS A 266 14.30 1.04 1.04
CA LYS A 266 15.64 0.54 0.72
C LYS A 266 16.24 -0.22 1.89
N LYS A 267 16.00 0.18 3.13
CA LYS A 267 16.58 -0.52 4.29
C LYS A 267 15.78 -1.78 4.67
N TYR A 268 14.45 -1.71 4.63
CA TYR A 268 13.58 -2.68 5.30
C TYR A 268 12.62 -3.43 4.37
N MET A 269 12.42 -3.02 3.11
CA MET A 269 11.50 -3.65 2.14
C MET A 269 12.28 -4.32 1.00
N ARG A 270 13.37 -5.02 1.33
CA ARG A 270 14.31 -5.58 0.34
C ARG A 270 13.70 -6.67 -0.54
N LYS A 271 12.67 -7.40 -0.07
CA LYS A 271 11.96 -8.35 -0.96
C LYS A 271 11.16 -7.65 -2.05
N THR A 272 10.77 -6.40 -1.81
CA THR A 272 10.02 -5.56 -2.76
C THR A 272 10.96 -4.85 -3.73
N CYS A 273 11.86 -4.00 -3.25
CA CYS A 273 12.73 -3.18 -4.11
C CYS A 273 14.03 -3.85 -4.55
N GLY A 274 14.44 -4.97 -3.94
CA GLY A 274 15.77 -5.54 -4.18
C GLY A 274 16.89 -4.54 -3.86
N ASP A 275 17.77 -4.31 -4.82
CA ASP A 275 18.88 -3.35 -4.77
C ASP A 275 18.68 -2.12 -5.67
N VAL A 276 17.54 -2.01 -6.36
CA VAL A 276 17.32 -0.94 -7.37
C VAL A 276 17.39 0.46 -6.75
N LEU A 277 17.03 0.61 -5.48
CA LEU A 277 17.05 1.87 -4.76
C LEU A 277 18.43 2.20 -4.14
N ASP A 278 19.42 1.31 -4.24
CA ASP A 278 20.78 1.60 -3.75
C ASP A 278 21.44 2.71 -4.58
N ASN A 279 21.06 2.83 -5.86
CA ASN A 279 21.41 3.96 -6.71
C ASN A 279 20.13 4.55 -7.31
N LEU A 280 19.91 5.85 -7.13
CA LEU A 280 18.74 6.55 -7.69
C LEU A 280 18.83 6.75 -9.21
N ASN A 281 19.93 6.37 -9.84
CA ASN A 281 20.11 6.40 -11.28
C ASN A 281 20.81 5.10 -11.72
N GLY A 282 20.36 4.54 -12.84
CA GLY A 282 20.99 3.40 -13.51
C GLY A 282 20.86 3.51 -15.02
N ASP A 283 21.25 2.45 -15.72
CA ASP A 283 21.33 2.45 -17.19
C ASP A 283 19.98 2.73 -17.88
N CYS A 284 18.88 2.26 -17.28
CA CYS A 284 17.53 2.36 -17.83
C CYS A 284 16.52 2.95 -16.85
N TYR A 285 16.98 3.63 -15.79
CA TYR A 285 16.07 4.29 -14.85
C TYR A 285 16.68 5.49 -14.13
N GLN A 286 15.80 6.36 -13.63
CA GLN A 286 16.12 7.47 -12.74
C GLN A 286 14.98 7.68 -11.73
N VAL A 287 15.32 8.09 -10.52
CA VAL A 287 14.40 8.47 -9.45
C VAL A 287 14.57 9.95 -9.15
N LEU A 288 13.49 10.71 -9.28
CA LEU A 288 13.44 12.14 -8.99
C LEU A 288 12.76 12.35 -7.64
N ILE A 289 13.45 13.04 -6.73
CA ILE A 289 12.96 13.36 -5.38
C ILE A 289 12.27 14.72 -5.40
N GLU A 290 11.08 14.76 -5.97
CA GLU A 290 10.32 15.99 -6.25
C GLU A 290 8.81 15.71 -6.19
N ASP A 291 8.01 16.76 -5.96
CA ASP A 291 6.56 16.70 -6.17
C ASP A 291 6.25 16.38 -7.65
N CYS A 292 5.42 15.38 -7.90
CA CYS A 292 5.09 14.94 -9.25
C CYS A 292 4.30 15.97 -10.07
N ILE A 293 3.57 16.91 -9.43
CA ILE A 293 2.74 17.90 -10.12
C ILE A 293 3.61 18.89 -10.94
N PRO A 294 4.64 19.56 -10.38
CA PRO A 294 5.59 20.34 -11.15
C PRO A 294 6.27 19.55 -12.26
N VAL A 295 6.65 18.29 -12.00
CA VAL A 295 7.33 17.42 -12.98
C VAL A 295 6.42 17.10 -14.17
N LEU A 296 5.16 16.72 -13.92
CA LEU A 296 4.17 16.48 -14.95
C LEU A 296 3.90 17.74 -15.79
N LYS A 297 3.76 18.90 -15.14
CA LYS A 297 3.60 20.20 -15.84
C LYS A 297 4.80 20.51 -16.74
N ARG A 298 6.02 20.22 -16.27
CA ARG A 298 7.27 20.38 -17.03
C ARG A 298 7.29 19.48 -18.26
N TYR A 299 7.03 18.17 -18.10
CA TYR A 299 6.99 17.23 -19.22
C TYR A 299 5.90 17.54 -20.24
N ALA A 300 4.70 17.94 -19.80
CA ALA A 300 3.64 18.35 -20.72
C ALA A 300 4.03 19.60 -21.52
N LYS A 301 4.72 20.57 -20.90
CA LYS A 301 5.22 21.77 -21.59
C LYS A 301 6.33 21.45 -22.59
N GLU A 302 7.18 20.49 -22.27
CA GLU A 302 8.27 20.02 -23.14
C GLU A 302 7.78 19.10 -24.28
N GLY A 303 6.51 18.67 -24.24
CA GLY A 303 5.96 17.71 -25.20
C GLY A 303 6.53 16.30 -25.03
N ARG A 304 7.02 15.96 -23.83
CA ARG A 304 7.51 14.61 -23.52
C ARG A 304 6.32 13.68 -23.31
N GLU A 305 6.33 12.55 -24.01
CA GLU A 305 5.32 11.51 -23.89
C GLU A 305 5.92 10.16 -23.49
N PHE A 306 5.16 9.35 -22.77
CA PHE A 306 5.52 8.03 -22.25
C PHE A 306 4.60 6.96 -22.81
N ASP A 307 5.11 5.75 -23.04
CA ASP A 307 4.29 4.60 -23.42
C ASP A 307 3.34 4.20 -22.28
N TYR A 308 3.85 4.29 -21.04
CA TYR A 308 3.09 3.96 -19.84
C TYR A 308 3.26 5.03 -18.76
N VAL A 309 2.16 5.39 -18.12
CA VAL A 309 2.16 6.20 -16.90
C VAL A 309 1.50 5.38 -15.79
N ILE A 310 2.20 5.16 -14.70
CA ILE A 310 1.73 4.38 -13.55
C ILE A 310 1.60 5.34 -12.38
N ASN A 311 0.38 5.58 -11.92
CA ASN A 311 0.11 6.38 -10.74
C ASN A 311 0.02 5.45 -9.51
N ASP A 312 1.03 5.55 -8.68
CA ASP A 312 1.20 4.81 -7.43
C ASP A 312 1.33 5.78 -6.24
N LEU A 313 0.54 6.86 -6.29
CA LEU A 313 0.42 7.80 -5.20
C LEU A 313 -0.45 7.22 -4.07
N THR A 314 -0.28 7.78 -2.86
CA THR A 314 -1.15 7.51 -1.72
C THR A 314 -2.62 7.79 -2.05
N ALA A 315 -3.56 7.10 -1.39
CA ALA A 315 -5.00 7.21 -1.65
C ALA A 315 -5.51 8.66 -1.63
N VAL A 316 -4.97 9.46 -0.72
CA VAL A 316 -5.00 10.93 -0.78
C VAL A 316 -3.59 11.40 -1.14
N PRO A 317 -3.35 11.90 -2.37
CA PRO A 317 -2.02 12.33 -2.74
C PRO A 317 -1.59 13.55 -1.90
N ILE A 318 -0.29 13.63 -1.60
CA ILE A 318 0.27 14.74 -0.84
C ILE A 318 0.30 15.99 -1.71
N SER A 319 -0.22 17.11 -1.19
CA SER A 319 -0.10 18.42 -1.82
C SER A 319 0.68 19.37 -0.92
N THR A 320 1.63 20.09 -1.51
CA THR A 320 2.37 21.16 -0.84
C THR A 320 1.65 22.51 -0.91
N SER A 321 0.53 22.59 -1.64
CA SER A 321 -0.24 23.81 -1.88
C SER A 321 -1.52 23.84 -1.06
N PRO A 322 -1.88 24.99 -0.44
CA PRO A 322 -3.11 25.11 0.35
C PRO A 322 -4.40 25.27 -0.48
N GLU A 323 -4.32 25.22 -1.82
CA GLU A 323 -5.35 25.72 -2.76
C GLU A 323 -6.23 24.64 -3.42
N GLU A 324 -6.26 23.41 -2.91
CA GLU A 324 -7.12 22.37 -3.49
C GLU A 324 -8.51 22.36 -2.83
N ASP A 325 -9.44 23.06 -3.47
CA ASP A 325 -10.83 23.21 -3.02
C ASP A 325 -11.62 21.87 -2.93
N SER A 326 -11.07 20.75 -3.45
CA SER A 326 -11.65 19.40 -3.34
C SER A 326 -10.65 18.30 -3.74
N THR A 327 -10.59 17.19 -2.96
CA THR A 327 -9.81 15.97 -3.28
C THR A 327 -10.06 15.45 -4.70
N TRP A 328 -11.29 15.54 -5.19
CA TRP A 328 -11.65 15.07 -6.52
C TRP A 328 -11.08 15.93 -7.64
N GLU A 329 -10.99 17.25 -7.44
CA GLU A 329 -10.36 18.15 -8.41
C GLU A 329 -8.85 17.95 -8.46
N PHE A 330 -8.24 17.59 -7.32
CA PHE A 330 -6.82 17.23 -7.31
C PHE A 330 -6.53 15.91 -8.04
N LEU A 331 -7.33 14.86 -7.78
CA LEU A 331 -7.24 13.61 -8.54
C LEU A 331 -7.45 13.86 -10.05
N ARG A 332 -8.43 14.69 -10.41
CA ARG A 332 -8.66 15.09 -11.81
C ARG A 332 -7.46 15.83 -12.39
N LEU A 333 -6.80 16.72 -11.64
CA LEU A 333 -5.59 17.42 -12.08
C LEU A 333 -4.47 16.42 -12.40
N ILE A 334 -4.21 15.45 -11.53
CA ILE A 334 -3.20 14.40 -11.75
C ILE A 334 -3.54 13.58 -12.99
N LEU A 335 -4.80 13.15 -13.13
CA LEU A 335 -5.27 12.41 -14.30
C LEU A 335 -5.09 13.20 -15.60
N ASP A 336 -5.49 14.47 -15.60
CA ASP A 336 -5.42 15.33 -16.79
C ASP A 336 -3.98 15.58 -17.24
N LEU A 337 -3.08 15.83 -16.28
CA LEU A 337 -1.65 15.98 -16.54
C LEU A 337 -1.02 14.67 -17.00
N SER A 338 -1.39 13.54 -16.40
CA SER A 338 -0.91 12.21 -16.79
C SER A 338 -1.32 11.89 -18.22
N MET A 339 -2.56 12.20 -18.61
CA MET A 339 -3.02 11.99 -19.98
C MET A 339 -2.25 12.88 -20.97
N LYS A 340 -1.85 14.11 -20.58
CA LYS A 340 -1.08 15.01 -21.45
C LYS A 340 0.32 14.48 -21.78
N VAL A 341 0.91 13.68 -20.89
CA VAL A 341 2.23 13.06 -21.08
C VAL A 341 2.13 11.59 -21.50
N LEU A 342 0.94 11.05 -21.70
CA LEU A 342 0.76 9.69 -22.20
C LEU A 342 0.77 9.71 -23.73
N LYS A 343 1.44 8.76 -24.39
CA LYS A 343 1.32 8.60 -25.86
C LYS A 343 -0.12 8.29 -26.27
N GLN A 344 -0.47 8.53 -27.53
CA GLN A 344 -1.82 8.27 -28.05
C GLN A 344 -2.25 6.80 -27.95
N ASP A 345 -1.30 5.87 -28.09
CA ASP A 345 -1.47 4.42 -27.97
C ASP A 345 -0.99 3.86 -26.62
N GLY A 346 -0.61 4.75 -25.68
CA GLY A 346 -0.16 4.38 -24.35
C GLY A 346 -1.30 4.00 -23.41
N LYS A 347 -0.92 3.43 -22.25
CA LYS A 347 -1.86 3.11 -21.16
C LYS A 347 -1.43 3.74 -19.85
N TYR A 348 -2.43 4.13 -19.07
CA TYR A 348 -2.29 4.58 -17.72
C TYR A 348 -2.83 3.54 -16.74
N PHE A 349 -2.07 3.27 -15.69
CA PHE A 349 -2.44 2.33 -14.64
C PHE A 349 -2.46 3.02 -13.28
N THR A 350 -3.38 2.61 -12.42
CA THR A 350 -3.46 3.12 -11.05
C THR A 350 -4.21 2.15 -10.15
N GLN A 351 -3.86 2.17 -8.87
CA GLN A 351 -4.75 1.66 -7.82
C GLN A 351 -6.00 2.56 -7.74
N GLY A 352 -7.15 1.96 -7.46
CA GLY A 352 -8.43 2.64 -7.35
C GLY A 352 -8.84 2.80 -5.90
N ASN A 353 -9.61 1.82 -5.40
CA ASN A 353 -10.05 1.79 -4.00
C ASN A 353 -10.57 0.40 -3.62
N CYS A 354 -10.97 0.21 -2.36
CA CYS A 354 -11.74 -0.93 -1.90
C CYS A 354 -13.02 -1.12 -2.73
N VAL A 355 -13.32 -2.38 -3.09
CA VAL A 355 -14.52 -2.74 -3.89
C VAL A 355 -15.84 -2.35 -3.22
N ASN A 356 -15.86 -2.22 -1.89
CA ASN A 356 -17.05 -1.87 -1.12
C ASN A 356 -17.36 -0.36 -1.15
N LEU A 357 -16.38 0.50 -1.49
CA LEU A 357 -16.55 1.95 -1.55
C LEU A 357 -17.09 2.40 -2.92
N THR A 358 -18.28 1.92 -3.26
CA THR A 358 -18.90 2.10 -4.59
C THR A 358 -19.15 3.57 -4.94
N GLU A 359 -19.54 4.41 -3.98
CA GLU A 359 -19.72 5.85 -4.18
C GLU A 359 -18.40 6.54 -4.52
N ALA A 360 -17.32 6.21 -3.81
CA ALA A 360 -15.99 6.76 -4.09
C ALA A 360 -15.46 6.31 -5.46
N LEU A 361 -15.65 5.04 -5.81
CA LEU A 361 -15.30 4.53 -7.14
C LEU A 361 -16.08 5.23 -8.25
N SER A 362 -17.39 5.48 -8.05
CA SER A 362 -18.22 6.22 -9.02
C SER A 362 -17.73 7.66 -9.18
N LEU A 363 -17.43 8.36 -8.09
CA LEU A 363 -16.93 9.74 -8.13
C LEU A 363 -15.54 9.85 -8.80
N TYR A 364 -14.70 8.82 -8.63
CA TYR A 364 -13.45 8.70 -9.36
C TYR A 364 -13.69 8.52 -10.87
N GLU A 365 -14.58 7.61 -11.26
CA GLU A 365 -14.95 7.36 -12.66
C GLU A 365 -15.56 8.60 -13.33
N GLU A 366 -16.31 9.43 -12.60
CA GLU A 366 -16.80 10.72 -13.08
C GLU A 366 -15.67 11.67 -13.49
N GLN A 367 -14.52 11.66 -12.78
CA GLN A 367 -13.38 12.51 -13.13
C GLN A 367 -12.73 12.10 -14.46
N LEU A 368 -12.76 10.80 -14.82
CA LEU A 368 -12.26 10.31 -16.11
C LEU A 368 -13.03 10.92 -17.30
N GLY A 369 -14.31 11.30 -17.10
CA GLY A 369 -15.11 12.00 -18.11
C GLY A 369 -14.81 13.50 -18.25
N ARG A 370 -13.93 14.06 -17.41
CA ARG A 370 -13.66 15.51 -17.29
C ARG A 370 -12.22 15.89 -17.65
N LEU A 371 -11.54 15.03 -18.42
CA LEU A 371 -10.16 15.21 -18.88
C LEU A 371 -10.12 15.98 -20.22
N TYR A 372 -8.95 16.50 -20.59
CA TYR A 372 -8.76 17.29 -21.81
C TYR A 372 -9.00 16.50 -23.10
N CYS A 373 -8.90 15.17 -23.04
CA CYS A 373 -9.18 14.26 -24.15
C CYS A 373 -10.14 13.16 -23.70
N PRO A 374 -10.98 12.62 -24.60
CA PRO A 374 -11.80 11.47 -24.29
C PRO A 374 -10.93 10.24 -23.99
N VAL A 375 -11.29 9.51 -22.95
CA VAL A 375 -10.62 8.27 -22.53
C VAL A 375 -11.62 7.12 -22.45
N GLU A 376 -11.08 5.91 -22.49
CA GLU A 376 -11.77 4.67 -22.15
C GLU A 376 -11.02 4.00 -21.01
N PHE A 377 -11.71 3.16 -20.23
CA PHE A 377 -11.11 2.48 -19.11
C PHE A 377 -11.68 1.08 -18.90
N SER A 378 -10.91 0.25 -18.22
CA SER A 378 -11.34 -1.02 -17.65
C SER A 378 -10.89 -1.10 -16.21
N LYS A 379 -11.55 -1.95 -15.41
CA LYS A 379 -11.20 -2.19 -14.02
C LYS A 379 -11.09 -3.68 -13.72
N GLU A 380 -10.15 -4.03 -12.84
CA GLU A 380 -9.98 -5.39 -12.34
C GLU A 380 -10.00 -5.42 -10.81
N THR A 381 -10.62 -6.45 -10.23
CA THR A 381 -10.65 -6.66 -8.78
C THR A 381 -9.56 -7.66 -8.40
N VAL A 382 -8.71 -7.28 -7.46
CA VAL A 382 -7.51 -8.01 -7.09
C VAL A 382 -7.52 -8.29 -5.59
N CYS A 383 -7.07 -9.48 -5.23
CA CYS A 383 -6.78 -9.84 -3.86
C CYS A 383 -5.31 -9.50 -3.59
N VAL A 384 -5.08 -8.42 -2.84
CA VAL A 384 -3.76 -8.06 -2.31
C VAL A 384 -3.65 -8.69 -0.92
N PRO A 385 -2.68 -9.58 -0.66
CA PRO A 385 -2.64 -10.38 0.56
C PRO A 385 -2.75 -9.57 1.85
N SER A 386 -1.93 -8.52 1.99
CA SER A 386 -1.92 -7.73 3.24
C SER A 386 -3.08 -6.77 3.37
N TYR A 387 -3.90 -6.52 2.34
CA TYR A 387 -4.96 -5.51 2.42
C TYR A 387 -6.17 -5.99 3.24
N LEU A 388 -6.34 -7.32 3.37
CA LEU A 388 -7.48 -7.94 4.05
C LEU A 388 -8.86 -7.46 3.49
N GLU A 389 -8.85 -7.02 2.23
CA GLU A 389 -9.99 -6.59 1.44
C GLU A 389 -9.69 -6.68 -0.06
N LEU A 390 -10.74 -6.67 -0.88
CA LEU A 390 -10.58 -6.69 -2.34
C LEU A 390 -10.40 -5.28 -2.87
N TRP A 391 -9.40 -5.09 -3.73
CA TRP A 391 -9.03 -3.79 -4.28
C TRP A 391 -9.33 -3.70 -5.77
N VAL A 392 -9.73 -2.51 -6.23
CA VAL A 392 -9.99 -2.22 -7.65
C VAL A 392 -8.78 -1.53 -8.25
N PHE A 393 -8.30 -2.01 -9.40
CA PHE A 393 -7.27 -1.35 -10.22
C PHE A 393 -7.87 -0.88 -11.54
N TYR A 394 -7.38 0.25 -12.05
CA TYR A 394 -7.84 0.82 -13.31
C TYR A 394 -6.75 0.75 -14.38
N THR A 395 -7.18 0.45 -15.60
CA THR A 395 -6.41 0.68 -16.83
C THR A 395 -7.18 1.70 -17.66
N VAL A 396 -6.53 2.81 -18.02
CA VAL A 396 -7.12 3.93 -18.78
C VAL A 396 -6.30 4.16 -20.05
N TRP A 397 -6.95 4.43 -21.18
CA TRP A 397 -6.28 4.79 -22.44
C TRP A 397 -7.05 5.88 -23.18
N LYS A 398 -6.34 6.59 -24.06
CA LYS A 398 -6.95 7.63 -24.91
C LYS A 398 -7.85 6.97 -25.94
N LYS A 399 -9.07 7.52 -26.10
CA LYS A 399 -9.97 7.06 -27.15
C LYS A 399 -9.36 7.34 -28.53
N ALA A 400 -9.50 6.38 -29.45
CA ALA A 400 -9.02 6.55 -30.82
C ALA A 400 -9.67 7.77 -31.49
N LYS A 401 -8.87 8.53 -32.26
CA LYS A 401 -9.39 9.61 -33.09
C LYS A 401 -10.18 8.99 -34.25
N PRO A 402 -11.40 9.49 -34.55
CA PRO A 402 -12.20 9.01 -35.68
C PRO A 402 -11.49 9.11 -37.03
#